data_AF-A0A3N5MW11-F1
#
_entry.id   AF-A0A3N5MW11-F1
#
_cell.length_a   1.000
_cell.length_b   1.000
_cell.length_c   1.000
_cell.angle_alpha   90.00
_cell.angle_beta   90.00
_cell.angle_gamma   90.00
#
_symmetry.space_group_name_H-M   'P 1'
#
loop_
_entity.id
_entity.type
_entity.pdbx_description
1 polymer ?
#
loop_
_entity_poly.entity_id
_entity_poly.type
_entity_poly.pdbx_seq_one_letter_code
_entity_poly.pdbx_strand_id
1 'polypeptide(L)'
;MKRSLGAIIATGMILVLAIALVAVVLYIKNQPPQARGVAPLVEIAAKEPDSSQWGINFPNQYSTLLLTKTNQVPTTYGGSMKISKLEQDPLLLVLFAGYGFSKEYNEDRGHANSLEDVRTIKRVNETTAGTCYSCKSSDNPTLWTEMGMAEFDKTLFSALGEDIHNP
;
A
#
# COMPACT_ATOMS: atom_id res chain seq x y z
N MET A 1 57.79 6.54 26.59
CA MET A 1 57.57 5.67 25.41
C MET A 1 57.72 6.50 24.14
N LYS A 2 58.77 6.28 23.34
CA LYS A 2 58.93 6.93 22.03
C LYS A 2 57.86 6.35 21.10
N ARG A 3 56.86 7.16 20.71
CA ARG A 3 55.85 6.72 19.74
C ARG A 3 56.57 6.41 18.43
N SER A 4 56.36 5.22 17.87
CA SER A 4 56.99 4.85 16.61
C SER A 4 56.51 5.79 15.51
N LEU A 5 57.39 6.11 14.56
CA LEU A 5 57.06 6.98 13.43
C LEU A 5 55.80 6.48 12.68
N GLY A 6 55.64 5.16 12.58
CA GLY A 6 54.44 4.53 12.01
C GLY A 6 53.15 4.84 12.79
N ALA A 7 53.18 4.89 14.12
CA ALA A 7 52.00 5.24 14.93
C ALA A 7 51.60 6.72 14.74
N ILE A 8 52.58 7.61 14.54
CA ILE A 8 52.32 9.03 14.26
C ILE A 8 51.69 9.18 12.87
N ILE A 9 52.23 8.50 11.86
CA ILE A 9 51.69 8.51 10.49
C ILE A 9 50.27 7.94 10.46
N ALA A 10 50.03 6.79 11.09
CA ALA A 10 48.71 6.16 11.14
C ALA A 10 47.67 7.07 11.83
N THR A 11 48.04 7.70 12.95
CA THR A 11 47.16 8.64 13.66
C THR A 11 46.85 9.87 12.79
N GLY A 12 47.84 10.39 12.08
CA GLY A 12 47.66 11.49 11.12
C GLY A 12 46.70 11.13 9.99
N MET A 13 46.85 9.95 9.39
CA MET A 13 45.93 9.47 8.34
C MET A 13 44.50 9.31 8.85
N ILE A 14 44.33 8.73 10.04
CA ILE A 14 42.99 8.56 10.65
C ILE A 14 42.32 9.93 10.87
N LEU A 15 43.07 10.92 11.38
CA LEU A 15 42.54 12.27 11.58
C LEU A 15 42.13 12.93 10.26
N VAL A 16 42.95 12.82 9.22
CA VAL A 16 42.63 13.37 7.89
C VAL A 16 41.38 12.70 7.30
N LEU A 17 41.28 11.38 7.38
CA LEU A 17 40.12 10.63 6.89
C LEU A 17 38.85 10.97 7.68
N ALA A 18 38.95 11.15 9.00
CA ALA A 18 37.81 11.56 9.84
C ALA A 18 37.34 12.97 9.48
N ILE A 19 38.27 13.92 9.29
CA ILE A 19 37.94 15.29 8.86
C ILE A 19 37.29 15.28 7.47
N ALA A 20 37.84 14.51 6.53
CA ALA A 20 37.28 14.37 5.20
C ALA A 20 35.86 13.78 5.24
N LEU A 21 35.63 12.74 6.06
CA LEU A 21 34.31 12.14 6.23
C LEU A 21 33.29 13.14 6.80
N VAL A 22 33.66 13.89 7.85
CA VAL A 22 32.80 14.93 8.43
C VAL A 22 32.48 16.01 7.39
N ALA A 23 33.47 16.46 6.63
CA ALA A 23 33.27 17.44 5.56
C ALA A 23 32.31 16.93 4.47
N VAL A 24 32.42 15.66 4.06
CA VAL A 24 31.51 15.03 3.10
C VAL A 24 30.09 14.93 3.66
N VAL A 25 29.92 14.53 4.93
CA VAL A 25 28.60 14.45 5.56
C VAL A 25 27.94 15.83 5.63
N LEU A 26 28.69 16.86 6.03
CA LEU A 26 28.20 18.24 6.05
C LEU A 26 27.84 18.74 4.64
N TYR A 27 28.66 18.42 3.64
CA TYR A 27 28.39 18.76 2.24
C TYR A 27 27.10 18.12 1.73
N ILE A 28 26.88 16.83 1.99
CA ILE A 28 25.68 16.10 1.58
C ILE A 28 24.44 16.67 2.30
N LYS A 29 24.54 16.95 3.61
CA LYS A 29 23.42 17.47 4.40
C LYS A 29 23.01 18.89 4.00
N ASN A 30 23.94 19.69 3.48
CA ASN A 30 23.67 21.05 3.01
C ASN A 30 23.33 21.14 1.51
N GLN A 31 23.21 20.02 0.80
CA GLN A 31 22.66 20.07 -0.56
C GLN A 31 21.20 20.52 -0.51
N PRO A 32 20.76 21.41 -1.41
CA PRO A 32 19.34 21.66 -1.57
C PRO A 32 18.63 20.32 -1.89
N PRO A 33 17.39 20.12 -1.41
CA PRO A 33 16.60 18.96 -1.80
C PRO A 33 16.63 18.85 -3.32
N GLN A 34 17.08 17.71 -3.83
CA GLN A 34 17.05 17.47 -5.26
C GLN A 34 15.59 17.57 -5.70
N ALA A 35 15.26 18.54 -6.56
CA ALA A 35 13.94 18.67 -7.16
C ALA A 35 13.73 17.49 -8.11
N ARG A 36 13.32 16.34 -7.56
CA ARG A 36 12.94 15.15 -8.32
C ARG A 36 11.45 15.27 -8.64
N GLY A 37 11.14 15.43 -9.92
CA GLY A 37 9.75 15.48 -10.40
C GLY A 37 9.16 16.90 -10.38
N VAL A 38 7.83 16.96 -10.40
CA VAL A 38 7.05 18.21 -10.38
C VAL A 38 6.97 18.72 -8.95
N ALA A 39 7.20 20.01 -8.73
CA ALA A 39 7.01 20.62 -7.42
C ALA A 39 5.54 20.47 -6.99
N PRO A 40 5.26 20.01 -5.76
CA PRO A 40 3.89 19.84 -5.30
C PRO A 40 3.17 21.19 -5.25
N LEU A 41 1.93 21.23 -5.72
CA LEU A 41 1.02 22.37 -5.61
C LEU A 41 0.46 22.50 -4.19
N VAL A 42 0.27 21.37 -3.51
CA VAL A 42 -0.20 21.28 -2.12
C VAL A 42 0.65 20.30 -1.33
N GLU A 43 0.82 20.57 -0.03
CA GLU A 43 1.42 19.61 0.88
C GLU A 43 0.43 18.46 1.16
N ILE A 44 0.91 17.23 1.12
CA ILE A 44 0.11 16.03 1.41
C ILE A 44 0.48 15.54 2.81
N ALA A 45 -0.52 15.36 3.66
CA ALA A 45 -0.33 14.86 5.01
C ALA A 45 0.29 13.45 5.01
N ALA A 46 1.03 13.13 6.07
CA ALA A 46 1.53 11.78 6.25
C ALA A 46 0.35 10.80 6.35
N LYS A 47 0.39 9.73 5.55
CA LYS A 47 -0.66 8.68 5.47
C LYS A 47 -2.02 9.20 4.98
N GLU A 48 -2.06 10.25 4.15
CA GLU A 48 -3.27 10.71 3.48
C GLU A 48 -3.91 9.58 2.64
N PRO A 49 -5.07 9.03 3.04
CA PRO A 49 -5.69 7.90 2.36
C PRO A 49 -6.53 8.32 1.15
N ASP A 50 -7.02 9.57 1.09
CA ASP A 50 -7.87 10.05 0.00
C ASP A 50 -7.02 10.35 -1.25
N SER A 51 -7.11 9.45 -2.23
CA SER A 51 -6.41 9.58 -3.52
C SER A 51 -6.74 10.89 -4.26
N SER A 52 -7.88 11.53 -3.98
CA SER A 52 -8.24 12.81 -4.59
C SER A 52 -7.33 13.96 -4.16
N GLN A 53 -6.82 13.94 -2.92
CA GLN A 53 -5.84 14.91 -2.44
C GLN A 53 -4.53 14.80 -3.22
N TRP A 54 -4.10 13.56 -3.49
CA TRP A 54 -2.93 13.29 -4.34
C TRP A 54 -3.15 13.75 -5.78
N GLY A 55 -4.38 13.68 -6.29
CA GLY A 55 -4.75 14.13 -7.63
C GLY A 55 -4.55 15.62 -7.88
N ILE A 56 -4.47 16.46 -6.84
CA ILE A 56 -4.13 17.88 -6.96
C ILE A 56 -2.70 18.04 -7.50
N ASN A 57 -1.75 17.27 -6.95
CA ASN A 57 -0.36 17.28 -7.37
C ASN A 57 -0.10 16.43 -8.62
N PHE A 58 -0.91 15.37 -8.81
CA PHE A 58 -0.70 14.34 -9.85
C PHE A 58 -1.98 14.08 -10.68
N PRO A 59 -2.50 15.09 -11.41
CA PRO A 59 -3.80 14.99 -12.07
C PRO A 59 -3.88 13.92 -13.16
N ASN A 60 -2.80 13.67 -13.90
CA ASN A 60 -2.76 12.64 -14.95
C ASN A 60 -2.79 11.22 -14.36
N GLN A 61 -2.11 11.02 -13.23
CA GLN A 61 -2.08 9.76 -12.50
C GLN A 61 -3.45 9.51 -11.85
N TYR A 62 -4.04 10.53 -11.24
CA TYR A 62 -5.36 10.39 -10.63
C TYR A 62 -6.46 10.14 -11.66
N SER A 63 -6.47 10.89 -12.76
CA SER A 63 -7.45 10.66 -13.85
C SER A 63 -7.36 9.25 -14.44
N THR A 64 -6.15 8.69 -14.58
CA THR A 64 -5.99 7.29 -15.03
C THR A 64 -6.37 6.27 -13.96
N LEU A 65 -6.14 6.54 -12.67
CA LEU A 65 -6.64 5.71 -11.57
C LEU A 65 -8.17 5.60 -11.59
N LEU A 66 -8.88 6.71 -11.85
CA LEU A 66 -10.35 6.74 -11.90
C LEU A 66 -10.92 5.81 -12.98
N LEU A 67 -10.19 5.55 -14.07
CA LEU A 67 -10.61 4.63 -15.13
C LEU A 67 -10.77 3.19 -14.62
N THR A 68 -10.12 2.82 -13.52
CA THR A 68 -10.24 1.48 -12.91
C THR A 68 -11.63 1.18 -12.36
N LYS A 69 -12.45 2.21 -12.10
CA LYS A 69 -13.81 2.04 -11.60
C LYS A 69 -14.74 1.44 -12.64
N THR A 70 -14.62 1.87 -13.89
CA THR A 70 -15.58 1.58 -14.96
C THR A 70 -15.03 0.70 -16.08
N ASN A 71 -13.72 0.37 -16.06
CA ASN A 71 -13.17 -0.56 -17.03
C ASN A 71 -13.82 -1.94 -16.86
N GLN A 72 -14.45 -2.43 -17.94
CA GLN A 72 -15.22 -3.68 -17.99
C GLN A 72 -14.94 -4.39 -19.31
N VAL A 73 -13.67 -4.66 -19.58
CA VAL A 73 -13.21 -5.28 -20.82
C VAL A 73 -12.81 -6.74 -20.58
N PRO A 74 -13.44 -7.72 -21.28
CA PRO A 74 -12.97 -9.09 -21.29
C PRO A 74 -11.71 -9.26 -22.15
N THR A 75 -10.93 -10.28 -21.79
CA THR A 75 -9.83 -10.82 -22.59
C THR A 75 -10.03 -12.34 -22.72
N THR A 76 -9.16 -13.02 -23.45
CA THR A 76 -9.25 -14.48 -23.63
C THR A 76 -9.23 -15.27 -22.32
N TYR A 77 -8.53 -14.78 -21.29
CA TYR A 77 -8.29 -15.54 -20.05
C TYR A 77 -8.69 -14.78 -18.77
N GLY A 78 -9.48 -13.71 -18.88
CA GLY A 78 -9.90 -12.90 -17.75
C GLY A 78 -10.33 -11.52 -18.20
N GLY A 79 -10.03 -10.48 -17.44
CA GLY A 79 -10.32 -9.09 -17.82
C GLY A 79 -10.73 -8.28 -16.61
N SER A 80 -11.67 -7.35 -16.81
CA SER A 80 -12.18 -6.46 -15.74
C SER A 80 -13.70 -6.50 -15.58
N MET A 81 -14.37 -7.44 -16.28
CA MET A 81 -15.79 -7.67 -16.08
C MET A 81 -16.02 -8.53 -14.84
N LYS A 82 -16.99 -8.16 -14.01
CA LYS A 82 -17.41 -8.95 -12.85
C LYS A 82 -18.21 -10.16 -13.32
N ILE A 83 -17.53 -11.28 -13.53
CA ILE A 83 -18.13 -12.55 -13.96
C ILE A 83 -17.95 -13.59 -12.85
N SER A 84 -18.95 -14.45 -12.63
CA SER A 84 -18.84 -15.55 -11.68
C SER A 84 -17.89 -16.63 -12.21
N LYS A 85 -16.78 -16.86 -11.50
CA LYS A 85 -15.86 -17.98 -11.79
C LYS A 85 -16.51 -19.33 -11.45
N LEU A 86 -17.47 -19.35 -10.51
CA LEU A 86 -18.24 -20.55 -10.19
C LEU A 86 -19.18 -20.99 -11.33
N GLU A 87 -19.68 -20.04 -12.12
CA GLU A 87 -20.48 -20.34 -13.32
C GLU A 87 -19.61 -20.78 -14.50
N GLN A 88 -18.42 -20.18 -14.64
CA GLN A 88 -17.46 -20.56 -15.67
C GLN A 88 -16.85 -21.95 -15.43
N ASP A 89 -16.53 -22.27 -14.18
CA ASP A 89 -16.01 -23.58 -13.77
C ASP A 89 -16.79 -24.12 -12.56
N PRO A 90 -17.87 -24.89 -12.81
CA PRO A 90 -18.67 -25.49 -11.76
C PRO A 90 -17.92 -26.48 -10.85
N LEU A 91 -16.73 -26.98 -11.24
CA LEU A 91 -15.92 -27.84 -10.37
C LEU A 91 -15.45 -27.09 -9.12
N LEU A 92 -15.32 -25.77 -9.19
CA LEU A 92 -14.96 -24.92 -8.05
C LEU A 92 -15.98 -25.02 -6.91
N LEU A 93 -17.25 -25.29 -7.19
CA LEU A 93 -18.27 -25.53 -6.15
C LEU A 93 -17.95 -26.77 -5.31
N VAL A 94 -17.45 -27.82 -5.96
CA VAL A 94 -17.05 -29.08 -5.30
C VAL A 94 -15.73 -28.89 -4.55
N LEU A 95 -14.74 -28.26 -5.19
CA LEU A 95 -13.43 -28.03 -4.59
C LEU A 95 -13.47 -27.12 -3.36
N PHE A 96 -14.42 -26.16 -3.34
CA PHE A 96 -14.62 -25.25 -2.21
C PHE A 96 -15.78 -25.64 -1.29
N ALA A 97 -16.28 -26.87 -1.39
CA ALA A 97 -17.39 -27.34 -0.57
C ALA A 97 -17.10 -27.13 0.93
N GLY A 98 -18.04 -26.49 1.63
CA GLY A 98 -17.89 -26.15 3.05
C GLY A 98 -17.08 -24.87 3.34
N TYR A 99 -16.59 -24.18 2.31
CA TYR A 99 -15.81 -22.94 2.45
C TYR A 99 -16.48 -21.76 1.76
N GLY A 100 -16.23 -20.53 2.23
CA GLY A 100 -16.90 -19.32 1.73
C GLY A 100 -16.78 -19.12 0.22
N PHE A 101 -15.69 -19.58 -0.40
CA PHE A 101 -15.47 -19.47 -1.84
C PHE A 101 -16.49 -20.26 -2.69
N SER A 102 -17.18 -21.27 -2.13
CA SER A 102 -18.30 -21.93 -2.81
C SER A 102 -19.57 -21.08 -2.87
N LYS A 103 -19.67 -20.00 -2.09
CA LYS A 103 -20.83 -19.09 -2.10
C LYS A 103 -20.74 -18.05 -3.20
N GLU A 104 -19.55 -17.47 -3.40
CA GLU A 104 -19.28 -16.51 -4.46
C GLU A 104 -17.78 -16.33 -4.70
N TYR A 105 -17.38 -16.48 -5.96
CA TYR A 105 -16.03 -16.24 -6.42
C TYR A 105 -16.10 -15.68 -7.84
N ASN A 106 -15.61 -14.46 -8.01
CA ASN A 106 -15.75 -13.69 -9.24
C ASN A 106 -14.39 -13.38 -9.85
N GLU A 107 -14.39 -13.02 -11.12
CA GLU A 107 -13.27 -12.35 -11.77
C GLU A 107 -12.95 -11.03 -11.07
N ASP A 108 -11.65 -10.74 -10.94
CA ASP A 108 -11.20 -9.47 -10.39
C ASP A 108 -11.41 -8.30 -11.35
N ARG A 109 -11.50 -7.10 -10.78
CA ARG A 109 -11.66 -5.86 -11.53
C ARG A 109 -10.88 -4.72 -10.87
N GLY A 110 -10.94 -3.54 -11.47
CA GLY A 110 -10.07 -2.43 -11.10
C GLY A 110 -10.18 -1.97 -9.64
N HIS A 111 -9.06 -1.50 -9.08
CA HIS A 111 -8.88 -1.20 -7.66
C HIS A 111 -9.93 -0.28 -7.06
N ALA A 112 -10.50 0.68 -7.81
CA ALA A 112 -11.57 1.55 -7.31
C ALA A 112 -12.86 0.79 -6.88
N ASN A 113 -12.96 -0.49 -7.20
CA ASN A 113 -14.05 -1.37 -6.77
C ASN A 113 -13.68 -2.27 -5.57
N SER A 114 -12.47 -2.17 -5.01
CA SER A 114 -11.95 -3.06 -3.96
C SER A 114 -12.89 -3.15 -2.76
N LEU A 115 -13.37 -1.99 -2.26
CA LEU A 115 -14.29 -1.91 -1.13
C LEU A 115 -15.71 -2.35 -1.49
N GLU A 116 -16.21 -1.96 -2.66
CA GLU A 116 -17.54 -2.38 -3.12
C GLU A 116 -17.62 -3.90 -3.22
N ASP A 117 -16.62 -4.54 -3.83
CA ASP A 117 -16.62 -5.97 -4.03
C ASP A 117 -16.41 -6.74 -2.73
N VAL A 118 -15.53 -6.29 -1.83
CA VAL A 118 -15.33 -7.00 -0.55
C VAL A 118 -16.53 -6.84 0.40
N ARG A 119 -17.29 -5.74 0.30
CA ARG A 119 -18.50 -5.52 1.11
C ARG A 119 -19.73 -6.28 0.61
N THR A 120 -19.84 -6.48 -0.70
CA THR A 120 -21.02 -7.10 -1.32
C THR A 120 -20.88 -8.61 -1.53
N ILE A 121 -19.66 -9.16 -1.47
CA ILE A 121 -19.40 -10.58 -1.69
C ILE A 121 -20.04 -11.47 -0.62
N LYS A 122 -20.71 -12.55 -1.04
CA LYS A 122 -21.34 -13.55 -0.13
C LYS A 122 -20.34 -14.36 0.72
N ARG A 123 -19.03 -14.15 0.54
CA ARG A 123 -18.00 -14.77 1.39
C ARG A 123 -17.93 -14.13 2.77
N VAL A 124 -18.22 -12.84 2.85
CA VAL A 124 -18.25 -12.09 4.11
C VAL A 124 -19.53 -12.44 4.87
N ASN A 125 -19.38 -12.60 6.19
CA ASN A 125 -20.45 -12.91 7.14
C ASN A 125 -20.13 -12.26 8.50
N GLU A 126 -21.02 -12.44 9.48
CA GLU A 126 -20.96 -11.87 10.83
C GLU A 126 -19.71 -12.21 11.63
N THR A 127 -19.01 -13.30 11.30
CA THR A 127 -17.78 -13.74 11.96
C THR A 127 -16.50 -13.39 11.19
N THR A 128 -16.62 -12.69 10.07
CA THR A 128 -15.46 -12.34 9.24
C THR A 128 -14.55 -11.38 9.99
N ALA A 129 -13.25 -11.68 10.01
CA ALA A 129 -12.24 -10.84 10.66
C ALA A 129 -11.89 -9.60 9.81
N GLY A 130 -11.50 -8.53 10.50
CA GLY A 130 -11.09 -7.24 9.93
C GLY A 130 -9.87 -7.35 9.02
N THR A 131 -9.02 -8.35 9.21
CA THR A 131 -7.87 -8.65 8.33
C THR A 131 -8.26 -8.78 6.85
N CYS A 132 -9.52 -9.11 6.53
CA CYS A 132 -9.98 -9.11 5.14
C CYS A 132 -9.88 -7.74 4.44
N TYR A 133 -9.78 -6.63 5.20
CA TYR A 133 -9.54 -5.30 4.67
C TYR A 133 -8.07 -4.94 4.44
N SER A 134 -7.10 -5.70 4.96
CA SER A 134 -5.67 -5.33 4.92
C SER A 134 -5.15 -5.00 3.51
N CYS A 135 -5.74 -5.60 2.48
CA CYS A 135 -5.40 -5.40 1.08
C CYS A 135 -6.55 -4.75 0.27
N LYS A 136 -7.37 -3.93 0.92
CA LYS A 136 -8.59 -3.34 0.31
C LYS A 136 -8.72 -1.84 0.50
N SER A 137 -7.85 -1.21 1.28
CA SER A 137 -8.00 0.19 1.63
C SER A 137 -6.67 0.88 1.92
N SER A 138 -6.58 2.14 1.53
CA SER A 138 -5.50 3.07 1.91
C SER A 138 -5.64 3.64 3.32
N ASP A 139 -6.75 3.42 4.03
CA ASP A 139 -6.95 3.86 5.43
C ASP A 139 -6.12 3.01 6.42
N ASN A 140 -5.79 1.78 6.03
CA ASN A 140 -5.14 0.79 6.88
C ASN A 140 -3.84 1.26 7.56
N PRO A 141 -2.90 1.99 6.92
CA PRO A 141 -1.68 2.43 7.59
C PRO A 141 -1.93 3.33 8.82
N THR A 142 -2.99 4.13 8.80
CA THR A 142 -3.41 4.94 9.95
C THR A 142 -3.98 4.03 11.03
N LEU A 143 -4.93 3.17 10.66
CA LEU A 143 -5.54 2.21 11.59
C LEU A 143 -4.49 1.31 12.28
N TRP A 144 -3.55 0.74 11.52
CA TRP A 144 -2.46 -0.08 12.06
C TRP A 144 -1.56 0.68 13.05
N THR A 145 -1.44 2.00 12.89
CA THR A 145 -0.66 2.82 13.81
C THR A 145 -1.42 3.15 15.08
N GLU A 146 -2.73 3.40 14.96
CA GLU A 146 -3.57 3.84 16.07
C GLU A 146 -4.00 2.68 16.96
N MET A 147 -4.45 1.56 16.37
CA MET A 147 -4.95 0.40 17.12
C MET A 147 -3.92 -0.73 17.25
N GLY A 148 -2.93 -0.78 16.36
CA GLY A 148 -1.97 -1.88 16.26
C GLY A 148 -2.51 -3.10 15.49
N MET A 149 -1.60 -3.85 14.86
CA MET A 149 -1.96 -5.01 14.02
C MET A 149 -2.79 -6.07 14.74
N ALA A 150 -2.46 -6.37 16.01
CA ALA A 150 -3.14 -7.43 16.75
C ALA A 150 -4.61 -7.09 17.07
N GLU A 151 -4.93 -5.80 17.24
CA GLU A 151 -6.31 -5.36 17.43
C GLU A 151 -7.03 -5.32 16.09
N PHE A 152 -6.40 -4.74 15.06
CA PHE A 152 -6.92 -4.72 13.69
C PHE A 152 -7.36 -6.11 13.21
N ASP A 153 -6.54 -7.14 13.46
CA ASP A 153 -6.82 -8.51 13.04
C ASP A 153 -7.94 -9.20 13.84
N LYS A 154 -8.21 -8.75 15.06
CA LYS A 154 -9.28 -9.30 15.92
C LYS A 154 -10.62 -8.61 15.71
N THR A 155 -10.62 -7.34 15.34
CA THR A 155 -11.83 -6.57 15.09
C THR A 155 -12.64 -7.23 13.98
N LEU A 156 -13.96 -7.30 14.15
CA LEU A 156 -14.83 -7.86 13.11
C LEU A 156 -14.84 -6.96 11.87
N PHE A 157 -14.96 -7.58 10.70
CA PHE A 157 -15.07 -6.90 9.41
C PHE A 157 -16.20 -5.86 9.40
N SER A 158 -17.34 -6.16 10.02
CA SER A 158 -18.45 -5.20 10.09
C SER A 158 -18.09 -3.95 10.88
N ALA A 159 -17.41 -4.10 12.02
CA ALA A 159 -17.03 -2.98 12.89
C ALA A 159 -15.88 -2.16 12.28
N LEU A 160 -14.83 -2.83 11.80
CA LEU A 160 -13.70 -2.16 11.15
C LEU A 160 -14.11 -1.43 9.85
N GLY A 161 -15.19 -1.90 9.21
CA GLY A 161 -15.75 -1.27 8.02
C GLY A 161 -16.28 0.14 8.23
N GLU A 162 -16.56 0.56 9.47
CA GLU A 162 -16.99 1.91 9.82
C GLU A 162 -15.85 2.93 9.68
N ASP A 163 -14.60 2.49 9.82
CA ASP A 163 -13.41 3.35 9.72
C ASP A 163 -12.74 3.30 8.34
N ILE A 164 -13.25 2.46 7.42
CA ILE A 164 -12.69 2.25 6.09
C ILE A 164 -13.53 2.96 5.03
N HIS A 165 -12.92 3.85 4.28
CA HIS A 165 -13.60 4.75 3.36
C HIS A 165 -12.95 4.77 1.97
N ASN A 166 -11.63 4.59 1.91
CA ASN A 166 -10.81 4.79 0.72
C ASN A 166 -10.32 3.44 0.16
N PRO A 167 -10.62 3.11 -1.10
CA PRO A 167 -10.26 1.83 -1.74
C PRO A 167 -8.79 1.66 -2.11
#